data_AF-A0AA88RAC9-F1
#
_entry.id   AF-A0AA88RAC9-F1
#
_cell.length_a   1.000
_cell.length_b   1.000
_cell.length_c   1.000
_cell.angle_alpha   90.00
_cell.angle_beta   90.00
_cell.angle_gamma   90.00
#
_symmetry.space_group_name_H-M   'P 1'
#
loop_
_entity.id
_entity.type
_entity.pdbx_description
1 polymer ?
#
loop_
_entity_poly.entity_id
_entity_poly.type
_entity_poly.pdbx_seq_one_letter_code
_entity_poly.pdbx_strand_id
1 'polypeptide(L)'
;MNLFISLPDIMELQRVAFIPAANGTRLVTASSLFARLAINLSPFAFELPPQYLSFVKILKDLGLQDTFSVESGKDLLLNLQKACGYQRLNPNELRAVLEILDYVSNKSTEANTSDTPTWGSEAIVPDDDSRLVHAMSCIYVDSYGSKCVKYIDSSRLRFVHRDLPERICVALGIKKLSDVVVEELHHEEHLQCLDSIGSIPLAVIRQKLLSKSFQAAVWSIVNTVASDIPAFDNLALENIRRSLESVAEKLQFVKCLQTRFLLLPKSVDITRVAKESILPEWEGGSKNRALYFIDRLKTCMLIAEPPSYISVLDVVALVVSQALGSPIPLPIGSLILCPEESETALLNVLKLCSDERLSGCRGGRNSFLGSEILPRDAVHVQFHPLRPFYRGEIVAWRSQNGEKLKYGRVLDDVRPSAGQALYRFNVETSPGVTGPLLSSHVFSFRSLSTRNEDDRIVADTRIKVEQPEGSEITKSVSSQQQQPVRELQHGRVSAAELVQAVHEMLFAAGINMDVEKQSLLQTTLTMQEQLQESQAALLLEQEKFDMAAKEAETAKAAWLCRICLNSEVDITIIPCGH
;
A
#
# COMPACT_ATOMS: atom_id res chain seq x y z
N MET A 1 -37.50 -19.18 1.44
CA MET A 1 -37.95 -19.16 0.03
C MET A 1 -36.92 -19.93 -0.79
N ASN A 2 -37.27 -21.11 -1.31
CA ASN A 2 -36.45 -21.81 -2.30
C ASN A 2 -36.86 -21.28 -3.68
N LEU A 3 -36.16 -20.25 -4.17
CA LEU A 3 -36.24 -19.93 -5.60
C LEU A 3 -35.47 -21.02 -6.35
N PHE A 4 -36.17 -21.85 -7.10
CA PHE A 4 -35.56 -22.76 -8.08
C PHE A 4 -35.09 -21.92 -9.26
N ILE A 5 -33.84 -21.46 -9.20
CA ILE A 5 -33.16 -20.87 -10.35
C ILE A 5 -32.76 -22.02 -11.27
N SER A 6 -33.03 -21.90 -12.57
CA SER A 6 -32.67 -22.96 -13.52
C SER A 6 -31.16 -23.02 -13.70
N LEU A 7 -30.60 -24.22 -13.98
CA LEU A 7 -29.16 -24.40 -14.19
C LEU A 7 -28.53 -23.42 -15.22
N PRO A 8 -29.17 -23.11 -16.38
CA PRO A 8 -28.63 -22.12 -17.31
C PRO A 8 -28.64 -20.69 -16.73
N ASP A 9 -29.68 -20.31 -15.97
CA ASP A 9 -29.73 -18.99 -15.32
C ASP A 9 -28.63 -18.84 -14.27
N ILE A 10 -28.28 -19.91 -13.54
CA ILE A 10 -27.16 -19.92 -12.60
C ILE A 10 -25.84 -19.64 -13.33
N MET A 11 -25.60 -20.27 -14.48
CA MET A 11 -24.37 -20.07 -15.26
C MET A 11 -24.25 -18.64 -15.80
N GLU A 12 -25.35 -18.03 -16.23
CA GLU A 12 -25.35 -16.62 -16.65
C GLU A 12 -25.12 -15.69 -15.45
N LEU A 13 -25.81 -15.91 -14.33
CA LEU A 13 -25.65 -15.11 -13.12
C LEU A 13 -24.25 -15.20 -12.51
N GLN A 14 -23.58 -16.34 -12.62
CA GLN A 14 -22.19 -16.51 -12.16
C GLN A 14 -21.20 -15.57 -12.88
N ARG A 15 -21.50 -15.14 -14.10
CA ARG A 15 -20.63 -14.29 -14.92
C ARG A 15 -20.87 -12.79 -14.70
N VAL A 16 -22.00 -12.42 -14.10
CA VAL A 16 -22.42 -11.03 -13.92
C VAL A 16 -22.03 -10.52 -12.54
N ALA A 17 -21.44 -9.32 -12.49
CA ALA A 17 -21.20 -8.61 -11.26
C ALA A 17 -22.47 -7.83 -10.85
N PHE A 18 -23.30 -8.42 -9.98
CA PHE A 18 -24.57 -7.82 -9.56
C PHE A 18 -24.73 -7.69 -8.04
N ILE A 19 -23.82 -8.27 -7.26
CA ILE A 19 -23.93 -8.25 -5.79
C ILE A 19 -23.18 -7.03 -5.26
N PRO A 20 -23.83 -6.10 -4.54
CA PRO A 20 -23.14 -4.95 -3.98
C PRO A 20 -22.33 -5.37 -2.74
N ALA A 21 -21.01 -5.17 -2.82
CA ALA A 21 -20.04 -5.41 -1.76
C ALA A 21 -19.44 -4.07 -1.25
N ALA A 22 -18.69 -4.14 -0.15
CA ALA A 22 -18.09 -2.98 0.52
C ALA A 22 -19.10 -1.83 0.73
N ASN A 23 -20.20 -2.12 1.44
CA ASN A 23 -21.30 -1.19 1.72
C ASN A 23 -21.97 -0.55 0.48
N GLY A 24 -21.95 -1.25 -0.65
CA GLY A 24 -22.59 -0.81 -1.89
C GLY A 24 -21.72 0.07 -2.76
N THR A 25 -20.41 0.12 -2.49
CA THR A 25 -19.44 0.86 -3.31
C THR A 25 -19.12 0.15 -4.63
N ARG A 26 -19.26 -1.19 -4.69
CA ARG A 26 -18.89 -1.98 -5.86
C ARG A 26 -19.83 -3.16 -6.09
N LEU A 27 -20.16 -3.41 -7.35
CA LEU A 27 -20.83 -4.64 -7.78
C LEU A 27 -19.78 -5.71 -8.08
N VAL A 28 -19.99 -6.90 -7.53
CA VAL A 28 -19.05 -8.02 -7.63
C VAL A 28 -19.77 -9.32 -7.99
N THR A 29 -19.02 -10.29 -8.51
CA THR A 29 -19.54 -11.64 -8.80
C THR A 29 -19.58 -12.46 -7.52
N ALA A 30 -20.48 -13.45 -7.45
CA ALA A 30 -20.57 -14.36 -6.29
C ALA A 30 -19.25 -15.12 -6.03
N SER A 31 -18.48 -15.43 -7.07
CA SER A 31 -17.17 -16.08 -6.97
C SER A 31 -16.09 -15.28 -6.25
N SER A 32 -16.27 -13.96 -6.14
CA SER A 32 -15.34 -13.05 -5.46
C SER A 32 -15.74 -12.74 -4.01
N LEU A 33 -16.85 -13.33 -3.56
CA LEU A 33 -17.36 -13.16 -2.20
C LEU A 33 -16.92 -14.31 -1.30
N PHE A 34 -16.57 -13.94 -0.06
CA PHE A 34 -16.20 -14.87 0.99
C PHE A 34 -17.10 -14.67 2.21
N ALA A 35 -17.62 -15.77 2.79
CA ALA A 35 -18.46 -15.67 3.98
C ALA A 35 -17.69 -15.10 5.19
N ARG A 36 -16.39 -15.40 5.29
CA ARG A 36 -15.47 -14.78 6.24
C ARG A 36 -14.13 -14.49 5.56
N LEU A 37 -13.69 -13.23 5.64
CA LEU A 37 -12.43 -12.80 5.06
C LEU A 37 -11.55 -12.13 6.11
N ALA A 38 -10.45 -12.78 6.49
CA ALA A 38 -9.57 -12.28 7.54
C ALA A 38 -8.64 -11.12 7.09
N ILE A 39 -8.51 -10.90 5.77
CA ILE A 39 -7.54 -9.99 5.16
C ILE A 39 -8.24 -9.12 4.12
N ASN A 40 -7.83 -7.85 3.98
CA ASN A 40 -8.44 -6.95 3.00
C ASN A 40 -7.91 -7.23 1.58
N LEU A 41 -8.62 -8.06 0.81
CA LEU A 41 -8.24 -8.39 -0.56
C LEU A 41 -8.87 -7.47 -1.63
N SER A 42 -9.46 -6.34 -1.25
CA SER A 42 -9.99 -5.36 -2.20
C SER A 42 -8.88 -4.81 -3.10
N PRO A 43 -9.01 -4.77 -4.43
CA PRO A 43 -10.26 -4.81 -5.20
C PRO A 43 -10.77 -6.18 -5.65
N PHE A 44 -10.10 -7.28 -5.31
CA PHE A 44 -10.33 -8.59 -5.94
C PHE A 44 -11.33 -9.48 -5.22
N ALA A 45 -11.36 -9.42 -3.89
CA ALA A 45 -12.22 -10.26 -3.08
C ALA A 45 -12.77 -9.49 -1.87
N PHE A 46 -14.01 -9.82 -1.50
CA PHE A 46 -14.77 -9.09 -0.49
C PHE A 46 -15.46 -10.04 0.50
N GLU A 47 -15.63 -9.57 1.73
CA GLU A 47 -16.44 -10.26 2.72
C GLU A 47 -17.94 -10.07 2.43
N LEU A 48 -18.73 -11.11 2.67
CA LEU A 48 -20.17 -11.10 2.48
C LEU A 48 -20.83 -10.12 3.47
N PRO A 49 -21.55 -9.09 2.99
CA PRO A 49 -22.27 -8.19 3.88
C PRO A 49 -23.35 -8.93 4.69
N PRO A 50 -23.58 -8.55 5.96
CA PRO A 50 -24.49 -9.27 6.86
C PRO A 50 -25.94 -9.32 6.37
N GLN A 51 -26.33 -8.35 5.54
CA GLN A 51 -27.65 -8.26 4.91
C GLN A 51 -27.94 -9.45 3.98
N TYR A 52 -26.90 -10.09 3.44
CA TYR A 52 -27.01 -11.22 2.52
C TYR A 52 -26.94 -12.59 3.22
N LEU A 53 -26.83 -12.64 4.55
CA LEU A 53 -26.72 -13.89 5.30
C LEU A 53 -27.93 -14.82 5.11
N SER A 54 -29.12 -14.26 4.88
CA SER A 54 -30.34 -15.03 4.58
C SER A 54 -30.29 -15.75 3.22
N PHE A 55 -29.42 -15.31 2.31
CA PHE A 55 -29.31 -15.82 0.93
C PHE A 55 -28.07 -16.70 0.68
N VAL A 56 -27.32 -17.05 1.74
CA VAL A 56 -26.06 -17.81 1.64
C VAL A 56 -26.19 -19.10 0.83
N LYS A 57 -27.32 -19.82 0.92
CA LYS A 57 -27.53 -21.05 0.15
C LYS A 57 -27.48 -20.82 -1.37
N ILE A 58 -28.21 -19.82 -1.84
CA ILE A 58 -28.24 -19.44 -3.27
C ILE A 58 -26.88 -18.89 -3.69
N LEU A 59 -26.24 -18.10 -2.83
CA LEU A 59 -24.92 -17.54 -3.10
C LEU A 59 -23.84 -18.63 -3.20
N LYS A 60 -23.93 -19.71 -2.41
CA LYS A 60 -23.04 -20.87 -2.54
C LYS A 60 -23.20 -21.56 -3.90
N ASP A 61 -24.44 -21.73 -4.37
CA ASP A 61 -24.70 -22.29 -5.70
C ASP A 61 -24.15 -21.38 -6.83
N LEU A 62 -24.05 -20.07 -6.57
CA LEU A 62 -23.43 -19.08 -7.47
C LEU A 62 -21.90 -18.94 -7.30
N GLY A 63 -21.27 -19.66 -6.37
CA GLY A 63 -19.81 -19.68 -6.20
C GLY A 63 -19.25 -18.93 -4.99
N LEU A 64 -20.08 -18.55 -4.01
CA LEU A 64 -19.63 -18.02 -2.72
C LEU A 64 -18.72 -19.02 -2.01
N GLN A 65 -17.55 -18.56 -1.56
CA GLN A 65 -16.60 -19.38 -0.80
C GLN A 65 -16.76 -19.15 0.71
N ASP A 66 -16.58 -20.20 1.53
CA ASP A 66 -16.73 -20.07 2.99
C ASP A 66 -15.54 -19.33 3.64
N THR A 67 -14.32 -19.68 3.25
CA THR A 67 -13.07 -19.07 3.76
C THR A 67 -12.05 -18.96 2.64
N PHE A 68 -11.22 -17.92 2.68
CA PHE A 68 -10.11 -17.78 1.74
C PHE A 68 -9.06 -18.87 1.97
N SER A 69 -8.81 -19.71 0.97
CA SER A 69 -7.87 -20.83 1.04
C SER A 69 -6.56 -20.54 0.30
N VAL A 70 -5.53 -21.35 0.59
CA VAL A 70 -4.21 -21.27 -0.10
C VAL A 70 -4.35 -21.52 -1.60
N GLU A 71 -5.23 -22.45 -2.00
CA GLU A 71 -5.52 -22.78 -3.40
C GLU A 71 -6.26 -21.64 -4.09
N SER A 72 -7.30 -21.10 -3.45
CA SER A 72 -8.04 -19.93 -3.95
C SER A 72 -7.12 -18.73 -4.20
N GLY A 73 -6.12 -18.51 -3.33
CA GLY A 73 -5.14 -17.45 -3.51
C GLY A 73 -4.22 -17.65 -4.72
N LYS A 74 -3.76 -18.89 -4.97
CA LYS A 74 -2.95 -19.22 -6.15
C LYS A 74 -3.74 -19.06 -7.44
N ASP A 75 -4.96 -19.59 -7.47
CA ASP A 75 -5.85 -19.48 -8.64
C ASP A 75 -6.19 -18.02 -8.94
N LEU A 76 -6.42 -17.21 -7.91
CA LEU A 76 -6.65 -15.78 -8.06
C LEU A 76 -5.44 -15.09 -8.70
N LEU A 77 -4.22 -15.36 -8.25
CA LEU A 77 -3.01 -14.78 -8.84
C LEU A 77 -2.79 -15.22 -10.30
N LEU A 78 -3.05 -16.48 -10.63
CA LEU A 78 -2.96 -17.01 -12.00
C LEU A 78 -4.01 -16.38 -12.91
N ASN A 79 -5.25 -16.27 -12.44
CA ASN A 79 -6.34 -15.64 -13.20
C ASN A 79 -6.08 -14.14 -13.39
N LEU A 80 -5.55 -13.45 -12.38
CA LEU A 80 -5.13 -12.06 -12.50
C LEU A 80 -4.00 -11.88 -13.50
N GLN A 81 -2.99 -12.74 -13.49
CA GLN A 81 -1.92 -12.68 -14.50
C GLN A 81 -2.48 -12.82 -15.92
N LYS A 82 -3.40 -13.78 -16.14
CA LYS A 82 -4.08 -14.00 -17.43
C LYS A 82 -4.94 -12.81 -17.85
N ALA A 83 -5.69 -12.22 -16.91
CA ALA A 83 -6.57 -11.08 -17.18
C ALA A 83 -5.79 -9.77 -17.42
N CYS A 84 -4.71 -9.56 -16.68
CA CYS A 84 -3.89 -8.34 -16.78
C CYS A 84 -2.95 -8.34 -17.99
N GLY A 85 -2.58 -9.51 -18.53
CA GLY A 85 -1.76 -9.60 -19.75
C GLY A 85 -0.46 -8.79 -19.67
N TYR A 86 0.26 -8.89 -18.54
CA TYR A 86 1.48 -8.13 -18.21
C TYR A 86 1.32 -6.60 -18.07
N GLN A 87 0.10 -6.09 -17.91
CA GLN A 87 -0.12 -4.69 -17.55
C GLN A 87 0.31 -4.41 -16.11
N ARG A 88 0.63 -3.13 -15.84
CA ARG A 88 1.01 -2.64 -14.51
C ARG A 88 -0.20 -2.60 -13.60
N LEU A 89 -0.06 -3.15 -12.40
CA LEU A 89 -1.06 -3.08 -11.35
C LEU A 89 -1.09 -1.66 -10.77
N ASN A 90 -2.29 -1.19 -10.43
CA ASN A 90 -2.42 0.03 -9.63
C ASN A 90 -1.99 -0.21 -8.16
N PRO A 91 -1.78 0.84 -7.35
CA PRO A 91 -1.35 0.67 -5.96
C PRO A 91 -2.26 -0.21 -5.10
N ASN A 92 -3.58 -0.18 -5.33
CA ASN A 92 -4.56 -1.00 -4.60
C ASN A 92 -4.47 -2.48 -4.97
N GLU A 93 -4.35 -2.77 -6.26
CA GLU A 93 -4.17 -4.10 -6.83
C GLU A 93 -2.83 -4.70 -6.35
N LEU A 94 -1.75 -3.94 -6.38
CA LEU A 94 -0.44 -4.37 -5.90
C LEU A 94 -0.47 -4.69 -4.40
N ARG A 95 -1.07 -3.83 -3.57
CA ARG A 95 -1.26 -4.09 -2.14
C ARG A 95 -1.99 -5.41 -1.90
N ALA A 96 -3.10 -5.64 -2.61
CA ALA A 96 -3.87 -6.86 -2.48
C ALA A 96 -3.07 -8.10 -2.92
N VAL A 97 -2.29 -8.02 -3.99
CA VAL A 97 -1.38 -9.10 -4.43
C VAL A 97 -0.34 -9.43 -3.35
N LEU A 98 0.32 -8.42 -2.78
CA LEU A 98 1.30 -8.62 -1.71
C LEU A 98 0.67 -9.27 -0.47
N GLU A 99 -0.58 -8.92 -0.16
CA GLU A 99 -1.34 -9.55 0.93
C GLU A 99 -1.70 -11.01 0.68
N ILE A 100 -2.06 -11.35 -0.56
CA ILE A 100 -2.29 -12.75 -0.96
C ILE A 100 -0.99 -13.54 -0.82
N LEU A 101 0.13 -13.01 -1.33
CA LEU A 101 1.44 -13.66 -1.23
C LEU A 101 1.85 -13.90 0.23
N ASP A 102 1.63 -12.92 1.11
CA ASP A 102 1.92 -13.04 2.54
C ASP A 102 1.05 -14.10 3.23
N TYR A 103 -0.26 -14.11 2.93
CA TYR A 103 -1.19 -15.09 3.47
C TYR A 103 -0.84 -16.53 3.06
N VAL A 104 -0.66 -16.75 1.75
CA VAL A 104 -0.36 -18.07 1.19
C VAL A 104 0.98 -18.58 1.72
N SER A 105 1.97 -17.70 1.89
CA SER A 105 3.27 -18.05 2.45
C SER A 105 3.20 -18.42 3.94
N ASN A 106 2.57 -17.59 4.78
CA ASN A 106 2.50 -17.85 6.23
C ASN A 106 1.72 -19.14 6.56
N LYS A 107 0.60 -19.40 5.85
CA LYS A 107 -0.20 -20.62 6.06
C LYS A 107 0.48 -21.89 5.56
N SER A 108 1.33 -21.78 4.54
CA SER A 108 2.11 -22.92 4.05
C SER A 108 3.21 -23.36 5.04
N THR A 109 3.75 -22.43 5.83
CA THR A 109 4.74 -22.72 6.87
C THR A 109 4.13 -23.45 8.08
N GLU A 110 2.86 -23.18 8.41
CA GLU A 110 2.14 -23.87 9.49
C GLU A 110 1.75 -25.32 9.11
N ALA A 111 1.67 -25.64 7.83
CA ALA A 111 1.09 -26.89 7.34
C ALA A 111 2.10 -28.02 7.02
N ASN A 112 3.40 -27.74 6.84
CA ASN A 112 4.35 -28.75 6.34
C ASN A 112 5.48 -29.10 7.31
N THR A 113 5.41 -30.34 7.79
CA THR A 113 6.50 -31.18 8.33
C THR A 113 7.19 -32.01 7.22
N SER A 114 7.10 -31.62 5.93
CA SER A 114 7.80 -32.33 4.85
C SER A 114 8.15 -31.46 3.63
N ASP A 115 9.40 -31.59 3.22
CA ASP A 115 10.19 -30.95 2.15
C ASP A 115 9.60 -30.94 0.71
N THR A 116 8.53 -30.18 0.45
CA THR A 116 8.22 -29.77 -0.94
C THR A 116 7.83 -28.30 -1.02
N PRO A 117 8.40 -27.51 -1.95
CA PRO A 117 7.98 -26.14 -2.15
C PRO A 117 6.52 -26.14 -2.58
N THR A 118 5.67 -25.60 -1.71
CA THR A 118 4.20 -25.61 -1.83
C THR A 118 3.71 -24.88 -3.07
N TRP A 119 4.57 -24.06 -3.68
CA TRP A 119 4.33 -23.35 -4.91
C TRP A 119 5.07 -24.11 -6.01
N GLY A 120 4.33 -24.74 -6.94
CA GLY A 120 4.95 -25.31 -8.13
C GLY A 120 5.64 -24.24 -8.98
N SER A 121 6.21 -24.62 -10.12
CA SER A 121 6.89 -23.72 -11.07
C SER A 121 6.03 -22.56 -11.61
N GLU A 122 4.75 -22.51 -11.25
CA GLU A 122 3.74 -21.53 -11.67
C GLU A 122 3.53 -20.38 -10.68
N ALA A 123 4.38 -20.22 -9.65
CA ALA A 123 4.30 -19.09 -8.73
C ALA A 123 4.33 -17.74 -9.47
N ILE A 124 3.40 -16.83 -9.13
CA ILE A 124 3.27 -15.50 -9.73
C ILE A 124 3.63 -14.43 -8.71
N VAL A 125 4.47 -13.47 -9.11
CA VAL A 125 4.91 -12.35 -8.27
C VAL A 125 4.87 -11.02 -9.05
N PRO A 126 4.73 -9.89 -8.37
CA PRO A 126 4.92 -8.58 -8.98
C PRO A 126 6.41 -8.31 -9.23
N ASP A 127 6.75 -7.82 -10.42
CA ASP A 127 8.08 -7.27 -10.72
C ASP A 127 8.25 -5.82 -10.21
N ASP A 128 9.42 -5.25 -10.44
CA ASP A 128 9.78 -3.86 -10.12
C ASP A 128 8.91 -2.81 -10.82
N ASP A 129 8.33 -3.16 -11.96
CA ASP A 129 7.36 -2.35 -12.69
C ASP A 129 5.91 -2.56 -12.22
N SER A 130 5.70 -3.37 -11.18
CA SER A 130 4.39 -3.78 -10.62
C SER A 130 3.54 -4.60 -11.57
N ARG A 131 4.15 -5.45 -12.40
CA ARG A 131 3.48 -6.38 -13.34
C ARG A 131 3.55 -7.80 -12.81
N LEU A 132 2.49 -8.58 -13.01
CA LEU A 132 2.45 -9.99 -12.61
C LEU A 132 3.24 -10.86 -13.57
N VAL A 133 4.26 -11.53 -13.06
CA VAL A 133 5.18 -12.40 -13.81
C VAL A 133 5.47 -13.68 -13.03
N HIS A 134 6.05 -14.68 -13.69
CA HIS A 134 6.46 -15.90 -13.01
C HIS A 134 7.65 -15.65 -12.08
N ALA A 135 7.59 -16.20 -10.86
CA ALA A 135 8.63 -16.07 -9.84
C ALA A 135 10.02 -16.49 -10.35
N MET A 136 10.08 -17.55 -11.16
CA MET A 136 11.31 -18.07 -11.76
C MET A 136 11.97 -17.11 -12.77
N SER A 137 11.22 -16.14 -13.29
CA SER A 137 11.73 -15.12 -14.22
C SER A 137 12.28 -13.89 -13.52
N CYS A 138 12.11 -13.80 -12.19
CA CYS A 138 12.56 -12.67 -11.38
C CYS A 138 13.78 -13.03 -10.54
N ILE A 139 14.46 -11.98 -10.10
CA ILE A 139 15.57 -12.05 -9.15
C ILE A 139 15.24 -11.10 -8.01
N TYR A 140 15.43 -11.54 -6.77
CA TYR A 140 15.28 -10.65 -5.63
C TYR A 140 16.64 -10.09 -5.21
N VAL A 141 16.63 -8.82 -4.79
CA VAL A 141 17.84 -8.14 -4.30
C VAL A 141 18.04 -8.56 -2.86
N ASP A 142 19.01 -9.43 -2.62
CA ASP A 142 19.42 -9.82 -1.28
C ASP A 142 20.29 -8.72 -0.64
N SER A 143 20.50 -8.87 0.66
CA SER A 143 21.24 -7.89 1.46
C SER A 143 22.67 -7.65 0.95
N TYR A 144 23.35 -8.67 0.41
CA TYR A 144 24.64 -8.51 -0.26
C TYR A 144 24.51 -7.92 -1.67
N GLY A 145 23.58 -8.45 -2.48
CA GLY A 145 23.35 -7.98 -3.85
C GLY A 145 22.98 -6.50 -3.94
N SER A 146 22.36 -5.93 -2.90
CA SER A 146 22.01 -4.50 -2.80
C SER A 146 23.18 -3.54 -3.11
N LYS A 147 24.41 -3.96 -2.79
CA LYS A 147 25.64 -3.18 -3.03
C LYS A 147 25.98 -3.07 -4.51
N CYS A 148 25.70 -4.12 -5.27
CA CYS A 148 26.06 -4.24 -6.69
C CYS A 148 25.04 -3.56 -7.59
N VAL A 149 23.79 -3.37 -7.14
CA VAL A 149 22.68 -2.82 -7.96
C VAL A 149 23.03 -1.49 -8.66
N LYS A 150 23.84 -0.63 -8.04
CA LYS A 150 24.23 0.66 -8.63
C LYS A 150 25.26 0.54 -9.76
N TYR A 151 26.04 -0.54 -9.76
CA TYR A 151 27.18 -0.78 -10.66
C TYR A 151 26.87 -1.78 -11.77
N ILE A 152 25.65 -2.31 -11.81
CA ILE A 152 25.20 -3.25 -12.84
C ILE A 152 24.21 -2.60 -13.80
N ASP A 153 24.22 -3.07 -15.05
CA ASP A 153 23.17 -2.80 -16.02
C ASP A 153 21.95 -3.69 -15.70
N SER A 154 20.93 -3.06 -15.13
CA SER A 154 19.66 -3.70 -14.79
C SER A 154 18.79 -4.01 -16.01
N SER A 155 19.14 -3.56 -17.22
CA SER A 155 18.28 -3.73 -18.42
C SER A 155 17.97 -5.19 -18.77
N ARG A 156 18.86 -6.11 -18.38
CA ARG A 156 18.76 -7.56 -18.64
C ARG A 156 18.22 -8.36 -17.46
N LEU A 157 17.95 -7.70 -16.34
CA LEU A 157 17.53 -8.31 -15.09
C LEU A 157 16.11 -7.85 -14.77
N ARG A 158 15.23 -8.80 -14.43
CA ARG A 158 13.91 -8.47 -13.89
C ARG A 158 13.96 -8.62 -12.38
N PHE A 159 13.74 -7.53 -11.67
CA PHE A 159 13.71 -7.55 -10.22
C PHE A 159 12.30 -7.83 -9.71
N VAL A 160 12.21 -8.49 -8.56
CA VAL A 160 10.96 -8.57 -7.79
C VAL A 160 10.63 -7.19 -7.21
N HIS A 161 9.35 -6.90 -7.02
CA HIS A 161 8.90 -5.69 -6.34
C HIS A 161 9.54 -5.52 -4.95
N ARG A 162 9.97 -4.28 -4.63
CA ARG A 162 10.72 -3.95 -3.39
C ARG A 162 9.97 -4.25 -2.10
N ASP A 163 8.65 -4.14 -2.15
CA ASP A 163 7.79 -4.39 -0.98
C ASP A 163 7.56 -5.89 -0.71
N LEU A 164 8.09 -6.80 -1.55
CA LEU A 164 8.01 -8.23 -1.28
C LEU A 164 9.09 -8.63 -0.26
N PRO A 165 8.72 -9.18 0.92
CA PRO A 165 9.69 -9.59 1.93
C PRO A 165 10.60 -10.73 1.48
N GLU A 166 11.87 -10.72 1.91
CA GLU A 166 12.85 -11.77 1.58
C GLU A 166 12.38 -13.18 1.94
N ARG A 167 11.71 -13.35 3.08
CA ARG A 167 11.13 -14.64 3.51
C ARG A 167 10.21 -15.26 2.45
N ILE A 168 9.44 -14.42 1.75
CA ILE A 168 8.52 -14.86 0.71
C ILE A 168 9.31 -15.19 -0.56
N CYS A 169 10.29 -14.35 -0.94
CA CYS A 169 11.15 -14.63 -2.08
C CYS A 169 11.86 -15.99 -1.97
N VAL A 170 12.36 -16.33 -0.77
CA VAL A 170 12.99 -17.63 -0.49
C VAL A 170 11.96 -18.76 -0.56
N ALA A 171 10.78 -18.61 0.05
CA ALA A 171 9.71 -19.62 0.01
C ALA A 171 9.22 -19.91 -1.43
N LEU A 172 9.28 -18.90 -2.31
CA LEU A 172 8.90 -18.99 -3.72
C LEU A 172 10.02 -19.52 -4.63
N GLY A 173 11.22 -19.80 -4.08
CA GLY A 173 12.35 -20.29 -4.86
C GLY A 173 12.95 -19.25 -5.83
N ILE A 174 12.75 -17.97 -5.58
CA ILE A 174 13.29 -16.89 -6.41
C ILE A 174 14.80 -16.82 -6.20
N LYS A 175 15.56 -16.67 -7.30
CA LYS A 175 17.02 -16.58 -7.25
C LYS A 175 17.47 -15.28 -6.60
N LYS A 176 18.56 -15.34 -5.84
CA LYS A 176 19.22 -14.18 -5.24
C LYS A 176 20.04 -13.45 -6.29
N LEU A 177 20.15 -12.13 -6.16
CA LEU A 177 21.06 -11.35 -7.00
C LEU A 177 22.51 -11.80 -6.82
N SER A 178 22.94 -12.06 -5.58
CA SER A 178 24.28 -12.58 -5.26
C SER A 178 24.61 -13.96 -5.85
N ASP A 179 23.61 -14.77 -6.20
CA ASP A 179 23.83 -16.07 -6.86
C ASP A 179 23.97 -15.95 -8.38
N VAL A 180 23.41 -14.89 -8.96
CA VAL A 180 23.31 -14.69 -10.41
C VAL A 180 24.38 -13.73 -10.93
N VAL A 181 24.82 -12.78 -10.10
CA VAL A 181 25.86 -11.80 -10.44
C VAL A 181 27.10 -12.08 -9.63
N VAL A 182 28.22 -12.24 -10.31
CA VAL A 182 29.53 -12.44 -9.69
C VAL A 182 30.44 -11.27 -10.02
N GLU A 183 31.11 -10.75 -9.00
CA GLU A 183 32.17 -9.77 -9.17
C GLU A 183 33.49 -10.50 -9.41
N GLU A 184 34.21 -10.12 -10.48
CA GLU A 184 35.53 -10.65 -10.81
C GLU A 184 36.54 -9.51 -10.98
N LEU A 185 37.80 -9.82 -10.68
CA LEU A 185 38.93 -8.94 -11.01
C LEU A 185 39.15 -8.89 -12.51
N HIS A 186 39.52 -7.72 -13.01
CA HIS A 186 39.91 -7.58 -14.41
C HIS A 186 41.31 -8.22 -14.63
N HIS A 187 41.39 -9.29 -15.42
CA HIS A 187 42.61 -10.12 -15.54
C HIS A 187 43.78 -9.45 -16.29
N GLU A 188 43.58 -8.27 -16.88
CA GLU A 188 44.58 -7.59 -17.69
C GLU A 188 45.54 -6.70 -16.87
N GLU A 189 45.28 -6.44 -15.58
CA GLU A 189 46.11 -5.55 -14.77
C GLU A 189 46.99 -6.32 -13.78
N HIS A 190 48.28 -5.96 -13.73
CA HIS A 190 49.19 -6.44 -12.70
C HIS A 190 48.89 -5.70 -11.40
N LEU A 191 48.36 -6.42 -10.40
CA LEU A 191 48.11 -5.90 -9.06
C LEU A 191 49.45 -5.54 -8.40
N GLN A 192 49.66 -4.24 -8.12
CA GLN A 192 50.81 -3.76 -7.35
C GLN A 192 50.47 -3.82 -5.86
N CYS A 193 51.00 -4.82 -5.16
CA CYS A 193 50.82 -4.94 -3.71
C CYS A 193 51.60 -3.86 -2.96
N LEU A 194 51.01 -3.34 -1.89
CA LEU A 194 51.58 -2.34 -1.00
C LEU A 194 51.72 -2.91 0.42
N ASP A 195 52.76 -2.50 1.14
CA ASP A 195 52.93 -2.88 2.55
C ASP A 195 52.18 -1.94 3.51
N SER A 196 51.90 -0.71 3.06
CA SER A 196 51.19 0.33 3.81
C SER A 196 50.37 1.22 2.87
N ILE A 197 49.21 1.67 3.34
CA ILE A 197 48.41 2.71 2.68
C ILE A 197 48.42 3.93 3.61
N GLY A 198 48.95 5.07 3.13
CA GLY A 198 49.20 6.24 3.95
C GLY A 198 50.10 5.91 5.14
N SER A 199 49.66 6.27 6.35
CA SER A 199 50.42 6.04 7.60
C SER A 199 50.14 4.68 8.26
N ILE A 200 49.36 3.79 7.63
CA ILE A 200 48.87 2.55 8.24
C ILE A 200 49.51 1.33 7.57
N PRO A 201 50.44 0.63 8.25
CA PRO A 201 51.00 -0.62 7.76
C PRO A 201 49.99 -1.77 7.87
N LEU A 202 50.03 -2.68 6.89
CA LEU A 202 49.19 -3.89 6.88
C LEU A 202 49.44 -4.77 8.12
N ALA A 203 50.68 -4.81 8.62
CA ALA A 203 51.07 -5.57 9.79
C ALA A 203 50.30 -5.16 11.06
N VAL A 204 50.03 -3.86 11.24
CA VAL A 204 49.31 -3.34 12.41
C VAL A 204 47.87 -3.83 12.41
N ILE A 205 47.21 -3.82 11.26
CA ILE A 205 45.84 -4.31 11.10
C ILE A 205 45.79 -5.82 11.37
N ARG A 206 46.73 -6.58 10.79
CA ARG A 206 46.80 -8.04 11.02
C ARG A 206 46.97 -8.38 12.49
N GLN A 207 47.88 -7.71 13.19
CA GLN A 207 48.07 -7.91 14.64
C GLN A 207 46.79 -7.61 15.42
N LYS A 208 46.07 -6.54 15.07
CA LYS A 208 44.81 -6.18 15.71
C LYS A 208 43.67 -7.17 15.46
N LEU A 209 43.53 -7.68 14.24
CA LEU A 209 42.54 -8.72 13.91
C LEU A 209 42.77 -10.04 14.68
N LEU A 210 44.04 -10.34 15.00
CA LEU A 210 44.43 -11.50 15.82
C LEU A 210 44.29 -11.27 17.33
N SER A 211 44.04 -10.03 17.78
CA SER A 211 43.89 -9.72 19.21
C SER A 211 42.60 -10.30 19.78
N LYS A 212 42.71 -10.97 20.94
CA LYS A 212 41.56 -11.52 21.67
C LYS A 212 40.58 -10.43 22.14
N SER A 213 41.09 -9.26 22.53
CA SER A 213 40.25 -8.13 22.99
C SER A 213 39.40 -7.59 21.84
N PHE A 214 40.01 -7.43 20.66
CA PHE A 214 39.33 -7.00 19.44
C PHE A 214 38.27 -8.02 18.99
N GLN A 215 38.61 -9.31 18.95
CA GLN A 215 37.66 -10.37 18.60
C GLN A 215 36.43 -10.39 19.52
N ALA A 216 36.62 -10.19 20.83
CA ALA A 216 35.53 -10.10 21.80
C ALA A 216 34.67 -8.84 21.60
N ALA A 217 35.29 -7.70 21.29
CA ALA A 217 34.60 -6.46 20.97
C ALA A 217 33.72 -6.59 19.71
N VAL A 218 34.25 -7.17 18.64
CA VAL A 218 33.51 -7.43 17.39
C VAL A 218 32.33 -8.38 17.65
N TRP A 219 32.53 -9.43 18.44
CA TRP A 219 31.45 -10.34 18.82
C TRP A 219 30.31 -9.64 19.57
N SER A 220 30.62 -8.71 20.48
CA SER A 220 29.61 -7.92 21.19
C SER A 220 28.75 -7.08 20.22
N ILE A 221 29.39 -6.46 19.22
CA ILE A 221 28.67 -5.69 18.19
C ILE A 221 27.79 -6.62 17.35
N VAL A 222 28.33 -7.75 16.88
CA VAL A 222 27.59 -8.69 16.04
C VAL A 222 26.35 -9.22 16.76
N ASN A 223 26.47 -9.57 18.05
CA ASN A 223 25.31 -9.99 18.85
C ASN A 223 24.26 -8.90 19.04
N THR A 224 24.69 -7.64 19.15
CA THR A 224 23.77 -6.50 19.27
C THR A 224 22.97 -6.33 17.97
N VAL A 225 23.63 -6.50 16.82
CA VAL A 225 23.02 -6.33 15.49
C VAL A 225 22.33 -7.62 15.00
N ALA A 226 22.52 -8.75 15.68
CA ALA A 226 21.98 -10.05 15.27
C ALA A 226 20.44 -10.09 15.24
N SER A 227 19.76 -9.30 16.08
CA SER A 227 18.30 -9.18 16.03
C SER A 227 17.79 -8.55 14.73
N ASP A 228 18.61 -7.72 14.09
CA ASP A 228 18.23 -6.93 12.93
C ASP A 228 18.69 -7.57 11.62
N ILE A 229 19.66 -8.49 11.69
CA ILE A 229 20.29 -9.13 10.54
C ILE A 229 20.21 -10.67 10.68
N PRO A 230 19.32 -11.34 9.91
CA PRO A 230 19.16 -12.80 9.97
C PRO A 230 20.45 -13.59 9.66
N ALA A 231 21.41 -12.98 8.97
CA ALA A 231 22.70 -13.60 8.67
C ALA A 231 23.57 -13.88 9.92
N PHE A 232 23.25 -13.27 11.06
CA PHE A 232 23.96 -13.46 12.32
C PHE A 232 23.25 -14.40 13.31
N ASP A 233 22.11 -14.97 12.93
CA ASP A 233 21.42 -15.96 13.76
C ASP A 233 22.36 -17.16 14.02
N ASN A 234 22.65 -17.40 15.30
CA ASN A 234 23.48 -18.51 15.79
C ASN A 234 24.99 -18.45 15.44
N LEU A 235 25.56 -17.28 15.17
CA LEU A 235 27.01 -17.18 14.91
C LEU A 235 27.84 -17.37 16.19
N ALA A 236 28.46 -18.55 16.34
CA ALA A 236 29.34 -18.83 17.47
C ALA A 236 30.60 -17.92 17.45
N LEU A 237 31.07 -17.52 18.63
CA LEU A 237 32.30 -16.73 18.81
C LEU A 237 33.49 -17.34 18.04
N GLU A 238 33.57 -18.67 18.01
CA GLU A 238 34.64 -19.40 17.32
C GLU A 238 34.61 -19.25 15.80
N ASN A 239 33.43 -19.08 15.19
CA ASN A 239 33.30 -18.80 13.75
C ASN A 239 33.78 -17.40 13.42
N ILE A 240 33.52 -16.42 14.30
CA ILE A 240 34.00 -15.04 14.15
C ILE A 240 35.52 -15.00 14.26
N ARG A 241 36.10 -15.70 15.24
CA ARG A 241 37.57 -15.80 15.40
C ARG A 241 38.23 -16.37 14.15
N ARG A 242 37.78 -17.54 13.69
CA ARG A 242 38.29 -18.17 12.46
C ARG A 242 38.15 -17.27 11.23
N SER A 243 37.05 -16.51 11.14
CA SER A 243 36.83 -15.56 10.05
C SER A 243 37.81 -14.39 10.12
N LEU A 244 38.03 -13.81 11.31
CA LEU A 244 38.98 -12.70 11.52
C LEU A 244 40.43 -13.14 11.28
N GLU A 245 40.80 -14.34 11.73
CA GLU A 245 42.10 -14.96 11.44
C GLU A 245 42.28 -15.16 9.93
N SER A 246 41.27 -15.71 9.25
CA SER A 246 41.30 -15.86 7.79
C SER A 246 41.39 -14.52 7.07
N VAL A 247 40.80 -13.44 7.59
CA VAL A 247 40.95 -12.09 7.02
C VAL A 247 42.38 -11.62 7.21
N ALA A 248 42.94 -11.77 8.41
CA ALA A 248 44.31 -11.33 8.69
C ALA A 248 45.34 -11.99 7.77
N GLU A 249 45.18 -13.29 7.48
CA GLU A 249 46.08 -14.03 6.58
C GLU A 249 45.95 -13.61 5.11
N LYS A 250 44.72 -13.37 4.64
CA LYS A 250 44.40 -13.20 3.21
C LYS A 250 44.28 -11.76 2.75
N LEU A 251 44.28 -10.81 3.68
CA LEU A 251 44.17 -9.38 3.38
C LEU A 251 45.46 -8.86 2.74
N GLN A 252 45.33 -8.16 1.61
CA GLN A 252 46.43 -7.49 0.91
C GLN A 252 46.04 -6.07 0.51
N PHE A 253 46.99 -5.16 0.57
CA PHE A 253 46.84 -3.80 0.05
C PHE A 253 47.36 -3.73 -1.37
N VAL A 254 46.67 -2.99 -2.23
CA VAL A 254 47.04 -2.79 -3.62
C VAL A 254 46.86 -1.33 -4.02
N LYS A 255 47.57 -0.89 -5.04
CA LYS A 255 47.50 0.52 -5.49
C LYS A 255 46.17 0.87 -6.16
N CYS A 256 45.63 -0.01 -6.99
CA CYS A 256 44.38 0.21 -7.73
C CYS A 256 43.65 -1.12 -7.92
N LEU A 257 42.31 -1.10 -7.84
CA LEU A 257 41.45 -2.24 -8.10
C LEU A 257 40.43 -1.90 -9.17
N GLN A 258 40.30 -2.80 -10.14
CA GLN A 258 39.28 -2.76 -11.15
C GLN A 258 38.51 -4.08 -11.18
N THR A 259 37.20 -3.97 -11.09
CA THR A 259 36.30 -5.12 -11.02
C THR A 259 35.24 -5.04 -12.10
N ARG A 260 34.75 -6.19 -12.52
CA ARG A 260 33.64 -6.34 -13.46
C ARG A 260 32.58 -7.25 -12.88
N PHE A 261 31.32 -7.01 -13.25
CA PHE A 261 30.18 -7.81 -12.85
C PHE A 261 29.75 -8.71 -14.01
N LEU A 262 29.78 -10.03 -13.80
CA LEU A 262 29.36 -11.01 -14.77
C LEU A 262 28.01 -11.63 -14.39
N LEU A 263 27.15 -11.78 -15.39
CA LEU A 263 25.85 -12.44 -15.29
C LEU A 263 25.97 -13.93 -15.62
N LEU A 264 25.74 -14.78 -14.61
CA LEU A 264 25.72 -16.24 -14.78
C LEU A 264 24.38 -16.73 -15.37
N PRO A 265 24.36 -17.86 -16.09
CA PRO A 265 25.49 -18.75 -16.39
C PRO A 265 26.27 -18.39 -17.66
N LYS A 266 25.80 -17.41 -18.44
CA LYS A 266 26.39 -17.06 -19.75
C LYS A 266 27.66 -16.20 -19.64
N SER A 267 28.07 -15.84 -18.42
CA SER A 267 29.21 -14.97 -18.10
C SER A 267 29.21 -13.67 -18.91
N VAL A 268 28.03 -13.06 -19.05
CA VAL A 268 27.87 -11.81 -19.81
C VAL A 268 28.27 -10.64 -18.90
N ASP A 269 29.17 -9.78 -19.36
CA ASP A 269 29.53 -8.56 -18.65
C ASP A 269 28.33 -7.60 -18.60
N ILE A 270 27.92 -7.25 -17.39
CA ILE A 270 26.83 -6.30 -17.10
C ILE A 270 27.35 -5.09 -16.31
N THR A 271 28.66 -4.84 -16.31
CA THR A 271 29.26 -3.72 -15.59
C THR A 271 28.77 -2.39 -16.15
N ARG A 272 28.15 -1.58 -15.30
CA ARG A 272 27.75 -0.22 -15.63
C ARG A 272 28.84 0.76 -15.19
N VAL A 273 29.69 1.15 -16.13
CA VAL A 273 30.67 2.21 -15.91
C VAL A 273 29.94 3.55 -16.00
N ALA A 274 29.77 4.24 -14.87
CA ALA A 274 29.21 5.59 -14.88
C ALA A 274 30.12 6.50 -15.70
N LYS A 275 29.58 7.19 -16.71
CA LYS A 275 30.34 8.11 -17.58
C LYS A 275 30.91 9.33 -16.84
N GLU A 276 30.45 9.54 -15.61
CA GLU A 276 30.95 10.54 -14.68
C GLU A 276 31.49 9.76 -13.48
N SER A 277 32.81 9.54 -13.42
CA SER A 277 33.43 9.02 -12.21
C SER A 277 33.13 9.99 -11.07
N ILE A 278 32.39 9.50 -10.08
CA ILE A 278 31.78 10.29 -8.99
C ILE A 278 32.84 10.95 -8.10
N LEU A 279 34.10 10.54 -8.21
CA LEU A 279 35.21 10.97 -7.35
C LEU A 279 36.25 11.78 -8.14
N PRO A 280 36.60 13.02 -7.72
CA PRO A 280 37.51 13.91 -8.45
C PRO A 280 38.89 13.32 -8.75
N GLU A 281 39.42 12.48 -7.86
CA GLU A 281 40.74 11.85 -7.99
C GLU A 281 40.74 10.64 -8.95
N TRP A 282 39.57 10.24 -9.46
CA TRP A 282 39.41 9.11 -10.38
C TRP A 282 39.12 9.63 -11.78
N GLU A 283 40.14 10.15 -12.46
CA GLU A 283 40.00 10.64 -13.83
C GLU A 283 39.75 9.49 -14.83
N GLY A 284 38.65 9.59 -15.59
CA GLY A 284 38.53 9.14 -16.98
C GLY A 284 38.77 7.66 -17.33
N GLY A 285 38.66 6.74 -16.38
CA GLY A 285 38.80 5.30 -16.68
C GLY A 285 37.56 4.71 -17.35
N SER A 286 37.74 3.97 -18.46
CA SER A 286 36.68 3.17 -19.11
C SER A 286 36.28 1.92 -18.32
N LYS A 287 36.90 1.69 -17.15
CA LYS A 287 36.78 0.48 -16.31
C LYS A 287 36.26 0.85 -14.91
N ASN A 288 35.45 -0.02 -14.32
CA ASN A 288 34.87 0.21 -12.99
C ASN A 288 35.95 0.04 -11.91
N ARG A 289 36.24 1.13 -11.17
CA ARG A 289 37.19 1.12 -10.04
C ARG A 289 36.46 0.78 -8.74
N ALA A 290 37.06 -0.11 -7.95
CA ALA A 290 36.55 -0.51 -6.64
C ALA A 290 37.57 -0.16 -5.54
N LEU A 291 37.09 0.08 -4.31
CA LEU A 291 37.96 0.30 -3.15
C LEU A 291 38.40 -1.00 -2.48
N TYR A 292 37.64 -2.08 -2.68
CA TYR A 292 37.94 -3.39 -2.15
C TYR A 292 37.38 -4.47 -3.07
N PHE A 293 37.94 -5.67 -2.98
CA PHE A 293 37.45 -6.87 -3.67
C PHE A 293 37.58 -8.07 -2.75
N ILE A 294 36.55 -8.91 -2.71
CA ILE A 294 36.55 -10.17 -1.96
C ILE A 294 36.15 -11.28 -2.91
N ASP A 295 37.03 -12.27 -3.05
CA ASP A 295 36.75 -13.45 -3.85
C ASP A 295 35.59 -14.28 -3.28
N ARG A 296 34.83 -14.97 -4.14
CA ARG A 296 33.66 -15.79 -3.75
C ARG A 296 34.03 -16.90 -2.77
N LEU A 297 35.22 -17.49 -2.90
CA LEU A 297 35.73 -18.49 -1.97
C LEU A 297 36.37 -17.88 -0.71
N LYS A 298 36.35 -16.55 -0.58
CA LYS A 298 37.01 -15.78 0.49
C LYS A 298 38.49 -16.19 0.62
N THR A 299 39.14 -16.48 -0.51
CA THR A 299 40.56 -16.88 -0.57
C THR A 299 41.48 -15.67 -0.72
N CYS A 300 40.98 -14.59 -1.30
CA CYS A 300 41.71 -13.35 -1.54
C CYS A 300 40.84 -12.15 -1.15
N MET A 301 41.41 -11.22 -0.38
CA MET A 301 40.76 -9.97 0.02
C MET A 301 41.72 -8.81 -0.28
N LEU A 302 41.32 -7.93 -1.18
CA LEU A 302 42.14 -6.82 -1.66
C LEU A 302 41.53 -5.49 -1.22
N ILE A 303 42.37 -4.57 -0.76
CA ILE A 303 41.98 -3.17 -0.48
C ILE A 303 42.84 -2.26 -1.34
N ALA A 304 42.20 -1.40 -2.13
CA ALA A 304 42.86 -0.36 -2.90
C ALA A 304 43.17 0.87 -2.05
N GLU A 305 44.18 1.63 -2.47
CA GLU A 305 44.45 2.97 -1.94
C GLU A 305 43.22 3.88 -2.13
N PRO A 306 42.55 4.31 -1.04
CA PRO A 306 41.39 5.17 -1.15
C PRO A 306 41.81 6.62 -1.41
N PRO A 307 40.90 7.46 -1.96
CA PRO A 307 41.09 8.89 -2.05
C PRO A 307 41.43 9.55 -0.71
N SER A 308 42.08 10.72 -0.76
CA SER A 308 42.61 11.42 0.42
C SER A 308 41.59 11.73 1.53
N TYR A 309 40.30 11.82 1.19
CA TYR A 309 39.19 12.11 2.10
C TYR A 309 38.45 10.86 2.61
N ILE A 310 38.85 9.65 2.22
CA ILE A 310 38.27 8.39 2.69
C ILE A 310 39.26 7.69 3.63
N SER A 311 38.80 7.36 4.84
CA SER A 311 39.63 6.65 5.81
C SER A 311 39.86 5.20 5.38
N VAL A 312 41.12 4.77 5.37
CA VAL A 312 41.51 3.37 5.14
C VAL A 312 40.84 2.44 6.15
N LEU A 313 40.63 2.89 7.39
CA LEU A 313 40.00 2.11 8.45
C LEU A 313 38.54 1.78 8.15
N ASP A 314 37.83 2.68 7.49
CA ASP A 314 36.44 2.47 7.10
C ASP A 314 36.35 1.42 5.98
N VAL A 315 37.33 1.42 5.06
CA VAL A 315 37.46 0.39 4.02
C VAL A 315 37.84 -0.97 4.61
N VAL A 316 38.74 -1.01 5.61
CA VAL A 316 39.07 -2.24 6.34
C VAL A 316 37.84 -2.75 7.10
N ALA A 317 37.10 -1.86 7.77
CA ALA A 317 35.86 -2.20 8.45
C ALA A 317 34.83 -2.79 7.48
N LEU A 318 34.69 -2.24 6.27
CA LEU A 318 33.84 -2.78 5.21
C LEU A 318 34.24 -4.21 4.83
N VAL A 319 35.53 -4.47 4.58
CA VAL A 319 36.03 -5.80 4.19
C VAL A 319 35.84 -6.83 5.29
N VAL A 320 36.21 -6.47 6.53
CA VAL A 320 36.03 -7.34 7.70
C VAL A 320 34.54 -7.65 7.91
N SER A 321 33.68 -6.64 7.81
CA SER A 321 32.23 -6.83 7.94
C SER A 321 31.68 -7.80 6.90
N GLN A 322 32.15 -7.72 5.65
CA GLN A 322 31.73 -8.64 4.59
C GLN A 322 32.27 -10.05 4.77
N ALA A 323 33.52 -10.18 5.21
CA ALA A 323 34.09 -11.48 5.52
C ALA A 323 33.30 -12.21 6.61
N LEU A 324 32.85 -11.46 7.63
CA LEU A 324 31.97 -11.93 8.70
C LEU A 324 30.52 -12.22 8.26
N GLY A 325 30.15 -11.84 7.04
CA GLY A 325 28.81 -12.02 6.52
C GLY A 325 27.83 -10.89 6.87
N SER A 326 28.31 -9.73 7.28
CA SER A 326 27.47 -8.55 7.43
C SER A 326 27.09 -7.94 6.07
N PRO A 327 25.80 -7.69 5.79
CA PRO A 327 25.40 -6.89 4.64
C PRO A 327 25.70 -5.41 4.80
N ILE A 328 25.81 -4.90 6.04
CA ILE A 328 26.06 -3.50 6.36
C ILE A 328 27.47 -3.37 6.99
N PRO A 329 28.26 -2.31 6.72
CA PRO A 329 29.50 -2.07 7.45
C PRO A 329 29.25 -1.99 8.96
N LEU A 330 29.95 -2.84 9.71
CA LEU A 330 29.96 -2.78 11.17
C LEU A 330 30.79 -1.57 11.62
N PRO A 331 30.39 -0.90 12.72
CA PRO A 331 31.10 0.26 13.28
C PRO A 331 32.38 -0.15 14.01
N ILE A 332 33.29 -0.83 13.32
CA ILE A 332 34.55 -1.37 13.87
C ILE A 332 35.77 -0.55 13.48
N GLY A 333 35.63 0.46 12.60
CA GLY A 333 36.75 1.27 12.10
C GLY A 333 37.59 1.89 13.22
N SER A 334 36.94 2.49 14.22
CA SER A 334 37.62 3.09 15.38
C SER A 334 38.28 2.07 16.30
N LEU A 335 37.83 0.81 16.31
CA LEU A 335 38.41 -0.26 17.13
C LEU A 335 39.74 -0.77 16.56
N ILE A 336 40.00 -0.56 15.28
CA ILE A 336 41.23 -1.03 14.61
C ILE A 336 42.47 -0.25 15.10
N LEU A 337 42.35 1.05 15.38
CA LEU A 337 43.45 1.88 15.92
C LEU A 337 43.41 2.03 17.44
N CYS A 338 42.44 1.42 18.11
CA CYS A 338 42.28 1.49 19.55
C CYS A 338 43.50 0.84 20.23
N PRO A 339 44.06 1.43 21.32
CA PRO A 339 45.10 0.77 22.12
C PRO A 339 44.63 -0.60 22.60
N GLU A 340 45.56 -1.56 22.73
CA GLU A 340 45.23 -2.89 23.26
C GLU A 340 44.53 -2.79 24.63
N GLU A 341 43.50 -3.63 24.81
CA GLU A 341 42.65 -3.73 26.01
C GLU A 341 41.64 -2.60 26.23
N SER A 342 41.67 -1.52 25.43
CA SER A 342 40.72 -0.41 25.56
C SER A 342 39.48 -0.54 24.66
N GLU A 343 39.38 -1.61 23.86
CA GLU A 343 38.31 -1.80 22.88
C GLU A 343 36.92 -1.90 23.54
N THR A 344 36.79 -2.60 24.67
CA THR A 344 35.52 -2.74 25.40
C THR A 344 35.09 -1.43 26.08
N ALA A 345 36.06 -0.65 26.58
CA ALA A 345 35.79 0.68 27.14
C ALA A 345 35.31 1.64 26.04
N LEU A 346 35.92 1.60 24.86
CA LEU A 346 35.51 2.42 23.72
C LEU A 346 34.10 2.06 23.22
N LEU A 347 33.74 0.77 23.18
CA LEU A 347 32.39 0.33 22.85
C LEU A 347 31.32 0.95 23.76
N ASN A 348 31.59 1.00 25.06
CA ASN A 348 30.69 1.61 26.05
C ASN A 348 30.57 3.12 25.87
N VAL A 349 31.68 3.80 25.58
CA VAL A 349 31.69 5.26 25.30
C VAL A 349 30.90 5.59 24.03
N LEU A 350 31.08 4.79 22.97
CA LEU A 350 30.39 4.98 21.70
C LEU A 350 28.93 4.50 21.72
N LYS A 351 28.48 3.86 22.82
CA LYS A 351 27.14 3.28 22.98
C LYS A 351 26.73 2.32 21.85
N LEU A 352 27.70 1.61 21.28
CA LEU A 352 27.44 0.68 20.16
C LEU A 352 26.73 -0.61 20.58
N CYS A 353 26.57 -0.84 21.89
CA CYS A 353 25.96 -2.04 22.48
C CYS A 353 24.84 -1.72 23.49
N SER A 354 24.19 -0.55 23.42
CA SER A 354 23.09 -0.21 24.33
C SER A 354 21.77 -0.90 23.95
N ASP A 355 21.23 -1.70 24.87
CA ASP A 355 19.99 -2.51 24.78
C ASP A 355 18.69 -1.67 24.88
N GLU A 356 18.67 -0.46 24.28
CA GLU A 356 17.39 0.21 24.03
C GLU A 356 16.79 -0.41 22.76
N ARG A 357 16.08 -1.52 22.97
CA ARG A 357 15.19 -2.12 21.98
C ARG A 357 14.19 -1.07 21.54
N LEU A 358 14.51 -0.32 20.49
CA LEU A 358 13.57 0.51 19.76
C LEU A 358 12.60 -0.42 19.01
N SER A 359 11.72 -1.04 19.80
CA SER A 359 10.47 -1.61 19.35
C SER A 359 9.68 -0.49 18.68
N GLY A 360 9.72 -0.41 17.35
CA GLY A 360 8.80 0.46 16.63
C GLY A 360 9.27 1.05 15.32
N CYS A 361 10.09 0.38 14.52
CA CYS A 361 10.23 0.76 13.10
C CYS A 361 10.18 -0.46 12.20
N ARG A 362 9.04 -1.16 12.24
CA ARG A 362 8.64 -2.09 11.19
C ARG A 362 8.23 -1.28 9.95
N GLY A 363 9.19 -0.57 9.37
CA GLY A 363 9.04 0.14 8.11
C GLY A 363 8.82 -0.88 7.00
N GLY A 364 7.56 -1.18 6.68
CA GLY A 364 7.32 -2.24 5.70
C GLY A 364 5.95 -2.28 5.07
N ARG A 365 5.06 -1.31 5.27
CA ARG A 365 3.77 -1.33 4.55
C ARG A 365 3.10 0.01 4.25
N ASN A 366 3.49 1.10 4.93
CA ASN A 366 2.81 2.41 4.79
C ASN A 366 3.79 3.59 4.58
N SER A 367 5.06 3.34 4.23
CA SER A 367 6.09 4.38 4.10
C SER A 367 5.84 5.38 2.96
N PHE A 368 4.94 5.07 2.03
CA PHE A 368 4.62 5.93 0.89
C PHE A 368 3.49 6.92 1.17
N LEU A 369 2.76 6.79 2.29
CA LEU A 369 1.68 7.73 2.63
C LEU A 369 2.25 9.13 2.84
N GLY A 370 1.65 10.12 2.17
CA GLY A 370 2.09 11.53 2.19
C GLY A 370 3.21 11.87 1.21
N SER A 371 3.83 10.90 0.54
CA SER A 371 4.80 11.16 -0.52
C SER A 371 4.12 11.60 -1.82
N GLU A 372 4.83 12.35 -2.66
CA GLU A 372 4.36 12.73 -4.00
C GLU A 372 4.08 11.50 -4.86
N ILE A 373 3.03 11.56 -5.67
CA ILE A 373 2.67 10.47 -6.58
C ILE A 373 3.76 10.27 -7.62
N LEU A 374 4.14 9.00 -7.80
CA LEU A 374 5.10 8.63 -8.83
C LEU A 374 4.52 8.96 -10.23
N PRO A 375 5.31 9.52 -11.16
CA PRO A 375 4.82 9.83 -12.52
C PRO A 375 4.17 8.65 -13.24
N ARG A 376 4.57 7.42 -12.89
CA ARG A 376 4.04 6.17 -13.45
C ARG A 376 2.64 5.84 -12.93
N ASP A 377 2.35 6.18 -11.67
CA ASP A 377 1.03 5.95 -11.07
C ASP A 377 0.07 7.10 -11.41
N ALA A 378 0.59 8.29 -11.70
CA ALA A 378 -0.18 9.44 -12.15
C ALA A 378 -1.04 9.14 -13.39
N VAL A 379 -0.60 8.25 -14.29
CA VAL A 379 -1.35 7.81 -15.48
C VAL A 379 -2.65 7.09 -15.12
N HIS A 380 -2.70 6.47 -13.95
CA HIS A 380 -3.88 5.74 -13.47
C HIS A 380 -4.79 6.62 -12.61
N VAL A 381 -4.43 7.87 -12.33
CA VAL A 381 -5.24 8.76 -11.50
C VAL A 381 -6.51 9.15 -12.25
N GLN A 382 -7.65 8.96 -11.60
CA GLN A 382 -8.97 9.18 -12.14
C GLN A 382 -9.78 10.05 -11.18
N PHE A 383 -10.37 11.12 -11.72
CA PHE A 383 -11.16 12.06 -10.93
C PHE A 383 -12.65 11.69 -10.98
N HIS A 384 -13.16 11.12 -9.90
CA HIS A 384 -14.58 10.75 -9.73
C HIS A 384 -15.07 11.21 -8.35
N PRO A 385 -15.43 12.49 -8.18
CA PRO A 385 -15.76 13.06 -6.87
C PRO A 385 -17.05 12.51 -6.24
N LEU A 386 -17.89 11.86 -7.05
CA LEU A 386 -19.13 11.20 -6.62
C LEU A 386 -18.97 9.69 -6.41
N ARG A 387 -17.80 9.13 -6.74
CA ARG A 387 -17.55 7.70 -6.55
C ARG A 387 -17.48 7.40 -5.05
N PRO A 388 -18.05 6.30 -4.57
CA PRO A 388 -17.88 5.85 -3.19
C PRO A 388 -16.49 5.18 -3.00
N PHE A 389 -15.92 5.29 -1.80
CA PHE A 389 -14.61 4.75 -1.43
C PHE A 389 -14.73 3.66 -0.36
N TYR A 390 -13.81 2.71 -0.36
CA TYR A 390 -13.80 1.63 0.64
C TYR A 390 -12.66 1.79 1.66
N ARG A 391 -12.84 1.18 2.83
CA ARG A 391 -11.86 1.19 3.91
C ARG A 391 -10.53 0.56 3.47
N GLY A 392 -9.44 1.30 3.66
CA GLY A 392 -8.09 0.90 3.29
C GLY A 392 -7.72 1.16 1.83
N GLU A 393 -8.59 1.79 1.04
CA GLU A 393 -8.28 2.20 -0.34
C GLU A 393 -7.15 3.24 -0.34
N ILE A 394 -6.12 2.99 -1.13
CA ILE A 394 -5.06 3.94 -1.44
C ILE A 394 -5.62 4.92 -2.48
N VAL A 395 -5.58 6.19 -2.14
CA VAL A 395 -6.09 7.29 -2.96
C VAL A 395 -5.01 8.33 -3.17
N ALA A 396 -5.21 9.14 -4.20
CA ALA A 396 -4.43 10.33 -4.48
C ALA A 396 -5.18 11.53 -3.89
N TRP A 397 -4.50 12.42 -3.17
CA TRP A 397 -5.15 13.60 -2.59
C TRP A 397 -4.34 14.89 -2.81
N ARG A 398 -5.03 16.03 -2.71
CA ARG A 398 -4.44 17.38 -2.79
C ARG A 398 -4.84 18.24 -1.60
N SER A 399 -3.91 19.04 -1.06
CA SER A 399 -4.16 19.88 0.12
C SER A 399 -4.79 21.23 -0.19
N GLN A 400 -4.44 21.85 -1.34
CA GLN A 400 -5.00 23.08 -1.92
C GLN A 400 -4.23 23.43 -3.23
N ASN A 401 -4.71 24.42 -3.99
CA ASN A 401 -4.27 24.76 -5.36
C ASN A 401 -2.74 24.75 -5.57
N GLY A 402 -2.30 24.02 -6.60
CA GLY A 402 -0.91 24.02 -7.08
C GLY A 402 0.02 22.98 -6.46
N GLU A 403 -0.38 22.30 -5.38
CA GLU A 403 0.41 21.19 -4.83
C GLU A 403 0.28 19.93 -5.69
N LYS A 404 1.39 19.22 -5.87
CA LYS A 404 1.40 17.90 -6.50
C LYS A 404 0.57 16.93 -5.68
N LEU A 405 -0.07 15.98 -6.38
CA LEU A 405 -0.85 14.92 -5.76
C LEU A 405 0.05 14.07 -4.84
N LYS A 406 -0.47 13.70 -3.68
CA LYS A 406 0.18 12.85 -2.67
C LYS A 406 -0.62 11.57 -2.45
N TYR A 407 0.04 10.50 -2.02
CA TYR A 407 -0.68 9.28 -1.62
C TYR A 407 -1.37 9.48 -0.26
N GLY A 408 -2.56 8.90 -0.13
CA GLY A 408 -3.32 8.82 1.12
C GLY A 408 -4.09 7.52 1.22
N ARG A 409 -4.70 7.27 2.38
CA ARG A 409 -5.47 6.05 2.63
C ARG A 409 -6.82 6.36 3.26
N VAL A 410 -7.88 5.75 2.75
CA VAL A 410 -9.24 5.92 3.28
C VAL A 410 -9.41 5.05 4.53
N LEU A 411 -10.00 5.61 5.60
CA LEU A 411 -10.13 4.90 6.88
C LEU A 411 -11.42 4.11 7.04
N ASP A 412 -12.50 4.58 6.40
CA ASP A 412 -13.86 4.07 6.54
C ASP A 412 -14.48 3.81 5.16
N ASP A 413 -15.52 2.98 5.10
CA ASP A 413 -16.31 2.84 3.87
C ASP A 413 -17.24 4.04 3.73
N VAL A 414 -17.14 4.75 2.60
CA VAL A 414 -17.84 6.01 2.40
C VAL A 414 -18.61 6.02 1.09
N ARG A 415 -19.87 6.47 1.15
CA ARG A 415 -20.73 6.68 -0.02
C ARG A 415 -21.38 8.07 0.04
N PRO A 416 -21.64 8.71 -1.12
CA PRO A 416 -22.47 9.90 -1.15
C PRO A 416 -23.90 9.57 -0.74
N SER A 417 -24.53 10.47 0.01
CA SER A 417 -25.98 10.42 0.27
C SER A 417 -26.76 10.73 -1.01
N ALA A 418 -27.97 10.20 -1.15
CA ALA A 418 -28.82 10.47 -2.30
C ALA A 418 -29.06 12.00 -2.47
N GLY A 419 -28.71 12.54 -3.64
CA GLY A 419 -28.84 13.97 -3.95
C GLY A 419 -27.68 14.86 -3.47
N GLN A 420 -26.66 14.32 -2.81
CA GLN A 420 -25.49 15.09 -2.37
C GLN A 420 -24.39 15.12 -3.45
N ALA A 421 -23.95 16.31 -3.86
CA ALA A 421 -22.97 16.50 -4.93
C ALA A 421 -21.50 16.28 -4.52
N LEU A 422 -21.14 16.58 -3.28
CA LEU A 422 -19.80 16.37 -2.71
C LEU A 422 -19.94 15.99 -1.23
N TYR A 423 -19.01 15.21 -0.72
CA TYR A 423 -19.05 14.74 0.67
C TYR A 423 -17.66 14.75 1.30
N ARG A 424 -17.63 14.75 2.63
CA ARG A 424 -16.40 14.75 3.43
C ARG A 424 -16.14 13.40 4.06
N PHE A 425 -14.87 13.01 4.08
CA PHE A 425 -14.44 11.80 4.76
C PHE A 425 -12.99 11.86 5.21
N ASN A 426 -12.66 11.00 6.16
CA ASN A 426 -11.34 10.95 6.76
C ASN A 426 -10.37 10.17 5.85
N VAL A 427 -9.27 10.84 5.51
CA VAL A 427 -8.15 10.26 4.77
C VAL A 427 -6.90 10.39 5.64
N GLU A 428 -6.15 9.31 5.74
CA GLU A 428 -4.81 9.31 6.30
C GLU A 428 -3.85 9.92 5.28
N THR A 429 -3.34 11.11 5.60
CA THR A 429 -2.51 11.93 4.72
C THR A 429 -1.03 11.66 4.88
N SER A 430 -0.60 11.20 6.06
CA SER A 430 0.73 10.69 6.35
C SER A 430 0.62 9.61 7.45
N PRO A 431 1.67 8.80 7.70
CA PRO A 431 1.58 7.70 8.66
C PRO A 431 1.08 8.17 10.03
N GLY A 432 -0.14 7.76 10.40
CA GLY A 432 -0.76 8.13 11.68
C GLY A 432 -1.43 9.52 11.74
N VAL A 433 -1.40 10.31 10.66
CA VAL A 433 -2.08 11.62 10.59
C VAL A 433 -3.32 11.50 9.72
N THR A 434 -4.47 11.81 10.32
CA THR A 434 -5.79 11.67 9.68
C THR A 434 -6.46 13.03 9.59
N GLY A 435 -6.99 13.39 8.42
CA GLY A 435 -7.69 14.66 8.20
C GLY A 435 -8.97 14.48 7.36
N PRO A 436 -10.02 15.28 7.62
CA PRO A 436 -11.20 15.30 6.78
C PRO A 436 -10.88 15.98 5.44
N LEU A 437 -11.07 15.27 4.33
CA LEU A 437 -10.91 15.80 2.97
C LEU A 437 -12.25 15.83 2.23
N LEU A 438 -12.37 16.77 1.30
CA LEU A 438 -13.51 16.87 0.39
C LEU A 438 -13.32 15.87 -0.76
N SER A 439 -14.40 15.23 -1.22
CA SER A 439 -14.32 14.25 -2.30
C SER A 439 -13.79 14.84 -3.63
N SER A 440 -13.89 16.16 -3.85
CA SER A 440 -13.26 16.86 -4.98
C SER A 440 -11.74 17.00 -4.89
N HIS A 441 -11.16 16.76 -3.71
CA HIS A 441 -9.72 16.78 -3.47
C HIS A 441 -9.11 15.38 -3.44
N VAL A 442 -9.93 14.35 -3.63
CA VAL A 442 -9.53 12.94 -3.64
C VAL A 442 -9.73 12.35 -5.03
N PHE A 443 -8.73 11.61 -5.47
CA PHE A 443 -8.67 10.97 -6.78
C PHE A 443 -8.45 9.46 -6.57
N SER A 444 -9.16 8.67 -7.36
CA SER A 444 -9.06 7.21 -7.33
C SER A 444 -8.06 6.70 -8.36
N PHE A 445 -7.53 5.50 -8.20
CA PHE A 445 -6.74 4.85 -9.24
C PHE A 445 -7.63 3.94 -10.11
N ARG A 446 -7.51 4.07 -11.43
CA ARG A 446 -8.22 3.25 -12.42
C ARG A 446 -7.80 1.78 -12.24
N SER A 447 -8.78 0.89 -12.16
CA SER A 447 -8.55 -0.57 -12.11
C SER A 447 -8.53 -1.16 -13.51
N LEU A 448 -7.79 -2.24 -13.71
CA LEU A 448 -7.66 -2.86 -15.04
C LEU A 448 -8.97 -3.54 -15.50
N SER A 449 -9.84 -3.91 -14.56
CA SER A 449 -11.11 -4.59 -14.84
C SER A 449 -12.17 -3.71 -15.53
N THR A 450 -12.03 -2.38 -15.55
CA THR A 450 -13.01 -1.47 -16.16
C THR A 450 -12.73 -1.13 -17.63
N ARG A 451 -11.64 -1.64 -18.22
CA ARG A 451 -11.28 -1.31 -19.62
C ARG A 451 -12.32 -1.74 -20.66
N ASN A 452 -13.20 -2.69 -20.33
CA ASN A 452 -14.24 -3.18 -21.23
C ASN A 452 -15.55 -2.36 -21.22
N GLU A 453 -15.76 -1.49 -20.23
CA GLU A 453 -17.01 -0.72 -20.11
C GLU A 453 -16.95 0.62 -20.86
N ASP A 454 -15.78 1.30 -20.86
CA ASP A 454 -15.66 2.64 -21.44
C ASP A 454 -15.72 2.66 -22.98
N ASP A 455 -15.31 1.57 -23.66
CA ASP A 455 -15.37 1.47 -25.13
C ASP A 455 -16.80 1.25 -25.67
N ARG A 456 -17.78 0.95 -24.80
CA ARG A 456 -19.18 0.73 -25.21
C ARG A 456 -20.06 1.97 -25.12
N ILE A 457 -19.70 2.95 -24.30
CA ILE A 457 -20.56 4.11 -24.01
C ILE A 457 -20.51 5.16 -25.14
N VAL A 458 -19.48 5.14 -25.99
CA VAL A 458 -19.30 6.15 -27.05
C VAL A 458 -20.07 5.83 -28.35
N ALA A 459 -20.60 4.60 -28.50
CA ALA A 459 -21.18 4.16 -29.77
C ALA A 459 -22.72 4.15 -29.85
N ASP A 460 -23.47 4.19 -28.75
CA ASP A 460 -24.93 4.01 -28.81
C ASP A 460 -25.68 4.85 -27.79
N THR A 461 -26.08 6.07 -28.17
CA THR A 461 -27.36 6.69 -27.74
C THR A 461 -27.64 7.98 -28.53
N ARG A 462 -27.99 7.81 -29.81
CA ARG A 462 -28.96 8.72 -30.47
C ARG A 462 -30.33 8.03 -30.41
N ILE A 463 -31.01 8.11 -29.27
CA ILE A 463 -32.42 7.76 -29.19
C ILE A 463 -33.16 8.94 -28.55
N LYS A 464 -33.95 9.63 -29.39
CA LYS A 464 -34.97 10.59 -28.99
C LYS A 464 -35.99 9.88 -28.09
N VAL A 465 -36.26 10.44 -26.92
CA VAL A 465 -37.40 10.04 -26.10
C VAL A 465 -38.45 11.14 -26.20
N GLU A 466 -39.52 10.85 -26.94
CA GLU A 466 -40.80 11.54 -26.86
C GLU A 466 -41.52 11.10 -25.58
N GLN A 467 -42.11 12.06 -24.86
CA GLN A 467 -42.99 11.80 -23.71
C GLN A 467 -44.27 11.07 -24.15
N PRO A 468 -44.86 10.27 -23.25
CA PRO A 468 -46.30 10.35 -23.07
C PRO A 468 -46.74 10.51 -21.61
N GLU A 469 -47.80 11.28 -21.47
CA GLU A 469 -48.56 11.58 -20.26
C GLU A 469 -49.40 10.39 -19.78
N GLY A 470 -49.67 10.37 -18.47
CA GLY A 470 -50.89 9.81 -17.88
C GLY A 470 -50.82 8.35 -17.41
N SER A 471 -50.85 8.13 -16.09
CA SER A 471 -52.03 7.63 -15.36
C SER A 471 -51.69 6.97 -14.01
N GLU A 472 -52.47 7.40 -13.03
CA GLU A 472 -53.04 6.67 -11.90
C GLU A 472 -52.18 6.19 -10.72
N ILE A 473 -52.43 6.90 -9.62
CA ILE A 473 -52.04 6.65 -8.24
C ILE A 473 -52.82 5.45 -7.70
N THR A 474 -52.13 4.36 -7.38
CA THR A 474 -52.62 3.35 -6.44
C THR A 474 -51.72 3.28 -5.21
N LYS A 475 -52.28 3.69 -4.07
CA LYS A 475 -51.66 3.66 -2.75
C LYS A 475 -51.59 2.21 -2.25
N SER A 476 -50.38 1.65 -2.13
CA SER A 476 -50.14 0.44 -1.33
C SER A 476 -49.47 0.83 -0.01
N VAL A 477 -50.21 0.62 1.07
CA VAL A 477 -49.79 0.73 2.47
C VAL A 477 -48.70 -0.31 2.74
N SER A 478 -47.50 0.13 3.11
CA SER A 478 -46.46 -0.75 3.66
C SER A 478 -45.94 -0.18 4.98
N SER A 479 -46.31 -0.89 6.04
CA SER A 479 -45.84 -0.86 7.41
C SER A 479 -44.37 -0.48 7.58
N GLN A 480 -44.15 0.59 8.34
CA GLN A 480 -42.87 1.03 8.87
C GLN A 480 -42.37 0.02 9.93
N GLN A 481 -41.36 -0.77 9.56
CA GLN A 481 -40.37 -1.28 10.51
C GLN A 481 -39.02 -0.73 10.08
N GLN A 482 -38.73 0.51 10.48
CA GLN A 482 -37.41 1.11 10.35
C GLN A 482 -36.52 0.58 11.48
N GLN A 483 -35.62 -0.34 11.15
CA GLN A 483 -34.39 -0.52 11.93
C GLN A 483 -33.30 0.38 11.33
N PRO A 484 -32.44 1.01 12.15
CA PRO A 484 -31.51 2.02 11.70
C PRO A 484 -30.30 1.34 11.04
N VAL A 485 -30.27 1.34 9.71
CA VAL A 485 -28.99 1.27 9.01
C VAL A 485 -28.25 2.55 9.42
N ARG A 486 -27.09 2.44 10.07
CA ARG A 486 -26.20 3.57 10.33
C ARG A 486 -25.75 4.14 8.99
N GLU A 487 -26.57 4.98 8.38
CA GLU A 487 -26.10 5.95 7.39
C GLU A 487 -25.21 6.91 8.17
N LEU A 488 -23.91 6.63 8.16
CA LEU A 488 -22.90 7.58 8.58
C LEU A 488 -23.20 8.86 7.80
N GLN A 489 -23.70 9.88 8.48
CA GLN A 489 -23.96 11.20 7.93
C GLN A 489 -22.60 11.84 7.61
N HIS A 490 -22.02 11.47 6.47
CA HIS A 490 -20.79 12.05 5.98
C HIS A 490 -21.04 13.53 5.69
N GLY A 491 -20.21 14.39 6.29
CA GLY A 491 -20.52 15.80 6.54
C GLY A 491 -21.13 16.55 5.35
N ARG A 492 -22.26 17.24 5.60
CA ARG A 492 -22.92 18.15 4.66
C ARG A 492 -21.90 19.21 4.23
N VAL A 493 -21.77 19.43 2.92
CA VAL A 493 -20.87 20.44 2.35
C VAL A 493 -21.65 21.74 2.19
N SER A 494 -21.06 22.87 2.56
CA SER A 494 -21.74 24.16 2.44
C SER A 494 -21.80 24.65 0.99
N ALA A 495 -22.78 25.50 0.66
CA ALA A 495 -22.90 26.10 -0.66
C ALA A 495 -21.62 26.84 -1.12
N ALA A 496 -20.93 27.53 -0.20
CA ALA A 496 -19.68 28.24 -0.50
C ALA A 496 -18.55 27.28 -0.91
N GLU A 497 -18.41 26.17 -0.20
CA GLU A 497 -17.39 25.15 -0.48
C GLU A 497 -17.69 24.39 -1.77
N LEU A 498 -18.97 24.16 -2.07
CA LEU A 498 -19.38 23.55 -3.33
C LEU A 498 -19.03 24.45 -4.52
N VAL A 499 -19.30 25.76 -4.42
CA VAL A 499 -18.93 26.74 -5.45
C VAL A 499 -17.41 26.81 -5.62
N GLN A 500 -16.66 26.79 -4.52
CA GLN A 500 -15.19 26.76 -4.56
C GLN A 500 -14.67 25.49 -5.23
N ALA A 501 -15.19 24.32 -4.87
CA ALA A 501 -14.82 23.05 -5.47
C ALA A 501 -15.16 23.01 -6.97
N VAL A 502 -16.33 23.52 -7.36
CA VAL A 502 -16.74 23.64 -8.78
C VAL A 502 -15.79 24.58 -9.54
N HIS A 503 -15.43 25.72 -8.94
CA HIS A 503 -14.46 26.61 -9.53
C HIS A 503 -13.10 25.94 -9.72
N GLU A 504 -12.60 25.21 -8.72
CA GLU A 504 -11.34 24.47 -8.82
C GLU A 504 -11.38 23.36 -9.89
N MET A 505 -12.50 22.65 -10.01
CA MET A 505 -12.70 21.62 -11.04
C MET A 505 -12.69 22.24 -12.44
N LEU A 506 -13.40 23.35 -12.63
CA LEU A 506 -13.46 24.08 -13.89
C LEU A 506 -12.10 24.69 -14.24
N PHE A 507 -11.41 25.27 -13.25
CA PHE A 507 -10.07 25.84 -13.43
C PHE A 507 -9.07 24.76 -13.87
N ALA A 508 -9.11 23.58 -13.26
CA ALA A 508 -8.29 22.44 -13.66
C ALA A 508 -8.60 21.95 -15.10
N ALA A 509 -9.83 22.15 -15.57
CA ALA A 509 -10.24 21.89 -16.95
C ALA A 509 -9.93 23.05 -17.93
N GLY A 510 -9.26 24.12 -17.46
CA GLY A 510 -8.91 25.29 -18.27
C GLY A 510 -10.04 26.31 -18.43
N ILE A 511 -11.12 26.19 -17.66
CA ILE A 511 -12.29 27.07 -17.71
C ILE A 511 -12.28 27.97 -16.48
N ASN A 512 -12.14 29.28 -16.69
CA ASN A 512 -12.23 30.25 -15.60
C ASN A 512 -13.69 30.70 -15.39
N MET A 513 -14.15 30.68 -14.14
CA MET A 513 -15.46 31.22 -13.76
C MET A 513 -15.28 32.66 -13.30
N ASP A 514 -16.06 33.56 -13.88
CA ASP A 514 -16.10 34.94 -13.44
C ASP A 514 -16.67 35.06 -12.02
N VAL A 515 -16.22 36.07 -11.27
CA VAL A 515 -16.61 36.30 -9.87
C VAL A 515 -18.12 36.51 -9.74
N GLU A 516 -18.73 37.15 -10.75
CA GLU A 516 -20.19 37.34 -10.83
C GLU A 516 -20.94 36.01 -10.98
N LYS A 517 -20.39 35.05 -11.74
CA LYS A 517 -21.00 33.73 -11.90
C LYS A 517 -20.86 32.88 -10.64
N GLN A 518 -19.74 33.02 -9.93
CA GLN A 518 -19.53 32.36 -8.63
C GLN A 518 -20.50 32.86 -7.57
N SER A 519 -20.67 34.18 -7.45
CA SER A 519 -21.58 34.78 -6.47
C SER A 519 -23.04 34.44 -6.77
N LEU A 520 -23.44 34.45 -8.06
CA LEU A 520 -24.78 34.05 -8.49
C LEU A 520 -25.06 32.58 -8.17
N LEU A 521 -24.10 31.68 -8.44
CA LEU A 521 -24.22 30.26 -8.12
C LEU A 521 -24.36 30.05 -6.61
N GLN A 522 -23.53 30.73 -5.81
CA GLN A 522 -23.59 30.67 -4.34
C GLN A 522 -24.95 31.12 -3.83
N THR A 523 -25.46 32.25 -4.32
CA THR A 523 -26.74 32.82 -3.88
C THR A 523 -27.90 31.89 -4.28
N THR A 524 -27.87 31.34 -5.49
CA THR A 524 -28.89 30.40 -5.97
C THR A 524 -28.96 29.15 -5.10
N LEU A 525 -27.81 28.58 -4.73
CA LEU A 525 -27.75 27.41 -3.86
C LEU A 525 -28.25 27.71 -2.45
N THR A 526 -27.86 28.84 -1.86
CA THR A 526 -28.36 29.24 -0.54
C THR A 526 -29.87 29.49 -0.55
N MET A 527 -30.41 30.07 -1.62
CA MET A 527 -31.85 30.27 -1.76
C MET A 527 -32.59 28.94 -1.92
N GLN A 528 -32.02 27.96 -2.62
CA GLN A 528 -32.60 26.62 -2.71
C GLN A 528 -32.63 25.90 -1.37
N GLU A 529 -31.57 26.00 -0.56
CA GLU A 529 -31.53 25.44 0.80
C GLU A 529 -32.60 26.08 1.70
N GLN A 530 -32.69 27.41 1.69
CA GLN A 530 -33.73 28.14 2.44
C GLN A 530 -35.15 27.77 1.99
N LEU A 531 -35.35 27.56 0.68
CA LEU A 531 -36.63 27.16 0.14
C LEU A 531 -37.02 25.76 0.62
N GLN A 532 -36.10 24.80 0.60
CA GLN A 532 -36.33 23.46 1.14
C GLN A 532 -36.64 23.48 2.65
N GLU A 533 -35.91 24.26 3.44
CA GLU A 533 -36.19 24.43 4.87
C GLU A 533 -37.56 25.05 5.12
N SER A 534 -37.93 26.08 4.35
CA SER A 534 -39.24 26.72 4.44
C SER A 534 -40.37 25.76 4.06
N GLN A 535 -40.16 24.91 3.05
CA GLN A 535 -41.13 23.90 2.61
C GLN A 535 -41.31 22.83 3.69
N ALA A 536 -40.22 22.35 4.30
CA ALA A 536 -40.29 21.39 5.40
C ALA A 536 -41.00 21.97 6.63
N ALA A 537 -40.74 23.24 6.97
CA ALA A 537 -41.44 23.93 8.06
C ALA A 537 -42.93 24.11 7.75
N LEU A 538 -43.27 24.49 6.51
CA LEU A 538 -44.66 24.64 6.08
C LEU A 538 -45.42 23.32 6.17
N LEU A 539 -44.82 22.20 5.74
CA LEU A 539 -45.43 20.87 5.86
C LEU A 539 -45.69 20.50 7.32
N LEU A 540 -44.74 20.78 8.21
CA LEU A 540 -44.87 20.51 9.63
C LEU A 540 -45.98 21.37 10.27
N GLU A 541 -46.06 22.66 9.91
CA GLU A 541 -47.14 23.54 10.35
C GLU A 541 -48.50 23.13 9.77
N GLN A 542 -48.53 22.59 8.54
CA GLN A 542 -49.75 22.04 7.94
C GLN A 542 -50.21 20.77 8.68
N GLU A 543 -49.30 19.87 9.04
CA GLU A 543 -49.62 18.70 9.87
C GLU A 543 -50.16 19.12 11.25
N LYS A 544 -49.56 20.13 11.88
CA LYS A 544 -50.07 20.71 13.13
C LYS A 544 -51.45 21.33 12.97
N PHE A 545 -51.67 22.09 11.90
CA PHE A 545 -52.97 22.67 11.58
C PHE A 545 -54.03 21.57 11.40
N ASP A 546 -53.72 20.52 10.64
CA ASP A 546 -54.63 19.39 10.42
C ASP A 546 -54.93 18.63 11.72
N MET A 547 -53.95 18.51 12.62
CA MET A 547 -54.17 17.95 13.96
C MET A 547 -55.09 18.84 14.81
N ALA A 548 -54.78 20.14 14.90
CA ALA A 548 -55.57 21.10 15.68
C ALA A 548 -57.01 21.25 15.13
N ALA A 549 -57.18 21.19 13.80
CA ALA A 549 -58.49 21.20 13.16
C ALA A 549 -59.30 19.95 13.52
N LYS A 550 -58.67 18.76 13.53
CA LYS A 550 -59.31 17.53 14.00
C LYS A 550 -59.71 17.64 15.47
N GLU A 551 -58.84 18.17 16.33
CA GLU A 551 -59.16 18.39 17.75
C GLU A 551 -60.32 19.37 17.94
N ALA A 552 -60.32 20.50 17.21
CA ALA A 552 -61.40 21.48 17.25
C ALA A 552 -62.76 20.89 16.81
N GLU A 553 -62.78 20.08 15.75
CA GLU A 553 -64.00 19.38 15.32
C GLU A 553 -64.47 18.36 16.37
N THR A 554 -63.55 17.64 17.05
CA THR A 554 -63.94 16.78 18.17
C THR A 554 -64.52 17.56 19.35
N ALA A 555 -63.96 18.74 19.68
CA ALA A 555 -64.46 19.60 20.74
C ALA A 555 -65.83 20.19 20.39
N LYS A 556 -66.02 20.64 19.15
CA LYS A 556 -67.30 21.11 18.63
C LYS A 556 -68.37 20.02 18.68
N ALA A 557 -68.03 18.79 18.29
CA ALA A 557 -68.93 17.64 18.42
C ALA A 557 -69.28 17.34 19.88
N ALA A 558 -68.37 17.58 20.82
CA ALA A 558 -68.63 17.44 22.26
C ALA A 558 -69.49 18.57 22.85
N TRP A 559 -69.47 19.77 22.24
CA TRP A 559 -70.26 20.93 22.66
C TRP A 559 -71.71 20.93 22.14
N LEU A 560 -72.05 20.01 21.24
CA LEU A 560 -73.44 19.80 20.81
C LEU A 560 -74.21 19.01 21.88
N CYS A 561 -75.31 19.57 22.37
CA CYS A 561 -76.18 18.85 23.29
C CYS A 561 -76.79 17.62 22.59
N ARG A 562 -76.50 16.41 23.09
CA ARG A 562 -76.98 15.15 22.47
C ARG A 562 -78.49 14.94 22.50
N ILE A 563 -79.22 15.79 23.22
CA ILE A 563 -80.68 15.68 23.38
C ILE A 563 -81.42 16.60 22.39
N CYS A 564 -81.00 17.86 22.29
CA CYS A 564 -81.66 18.86 21.43
C CYS A 564 -80.87 19.24 20.18
N LEU A 565 -79.64 18.73 20.01
CA LEU A 565 -78.74 18.98 18.87
C LEU A 565 -78.44 20.46 18.60
N ASN A 566 -78.70 21.33 19.57
CA ASN A 566 -78.51 22.77 19.45
C ASN A 566 -77.15 23.20 20.05
N SER A 567 -76.50 24.20 19.44
CA SER A 567 -75.16 24.69 19.83
C SER A 567 -75.18 25.78 20.90
N GLU A 568 -76.32 26.40 21.16
CA GLU A 568 -76.49 27.43 22.19
C GLU A 568 -77.19 26.80 23.40
N VAL A 569 -76.42 26.58 24.46
CA VAL A 569 -76.96 26.21 25.78
C VAL A 569 -76.99 27.48 26.61
N ASP A 570 -78.17 28.10 26.77
CA ASP A 570 -78.35 29.20 27.72
C ASP A 570 -78.19 28.66 29.15
N ILE A 571 -77.00 28.80 29.72
CA ILE A 571 -76.71 28.34 31.08
C ILE A 571 -77.30 29.36 32.06
N THR A 572 -78.41 29.03 32.69
CA THR A 572 -78.93 29.77 33.85
C THR A 572 -78.41 29.14 35.14
N ILE A 573 -77.53 29.86 35.84
CA ILE A 573 -77.01 29.44 37.15
C ILE A 573 -77.99 29.89 38.22
N ILE A 574 -78.67 28.94 38.88
CA ILE A 574 -79.51 29.21 40.05
C ILE A 574 -78.69 28.89 41.30
N PRO A 575 -78.48 29.85 42.22
CA PRO A 575 -77.75 29.58 43.45
C PRO A 575 -78.58 28.69 44.38
N CYS A 576 -77.97 27.65 44.95
CA CYS A 576 -78.61 26.85 45.98
C CYS A 576 -78.56 27.63 47.31
N GLY A 577 -79.72 27.95 47.88
CA GLY A 577 -79.84 28.62 49.18
C GLY A 577 -79.49 27.69 50.35
N HIS A 578 -78.19 27.37 50.50
CA HIS A 578 -77.58 26.86 51.72
C HIS A 578 -76.49 27.82 52.19
#